data_AF-A0A376F4R8-F1
#
_entry.id   AF-A0A376F4R8-F1
#
_cell.length_a   1.000
_cell.length_b   1.000
_cell.length_c   1.000
_cell.angle_alpha   90.00
_cell.angle_beta   90.00
_cell.angle_gamma   90.00
#
_symmetry.space_group_name_H-M   'P 1'
#
loop_
_entity.id
_entity.type
_entity.pdbx_description
1 polymer ?
#
loop_
_entity_poly.entity_id
_entity_poly.type
_entity_poly.pdbx_seq_one_letter_code
_entity_poly.pdbx_strand_id
1 'polypeptide(L)' 'MRNGIRFLTVALFALCTQAQADTALGEINIRLYGNIVDFTCVAEGSDSDKAVPLGTWPTKQLSTTGSRTQPMPFTLKLTG' A
#
# COMPACT_ATOMS: atom_id res chain seq x y z
N MET A 1 47.55 20.03 -55.32
CA MET A 1 46.60 18.89 -55.22
C MET A 1 46.58 18.21 -53.82
N ARG A 2 47.70 18.18 -53.06
CA ARG A 2 47.81 17.47 -51.78
C ARG A 2 46.99 18.05 -50.60
N ASN A 3 46.76 19.38 -50.56
CA ASN A 3 45.92 20.00 -49.52
C ASN A 3 44.42 19.84 -49.76
N GLY A 4 43.96 19.78 -51.02
CA GLY A 4 42.53 19.64 -51.35
C GLY A 4 41.94 18.32 -50.87
N ILE A 5 42.71 17.22 -50.98
CA ILE A 5 42.32 15.90 -50.46
C ILE A 5 42.17 15.92 -48.94
N ARG A 6 43.03 16.67 -48.22
CA ARG A 6 42.96 16.80 -46.76
C ARG A 6 41.71 17.54 -46.30
N PHE A 7 41.32 18.61 -47.01
CA PHE A 7 40.06 19.31 -46.73
C PHE A 7 38.83 18.46 -47.05
N LEU A 8 38.90 17.66 -48.13
CA LEU A 8 37.84 16.71 -48.47
C LEU A 8 37.64 15.64 -47.39
N THR A 9 38.72 15.10 -46.83
CA THR A 9 38.63 14.08 -45.78
C THR A 9 38.06 14.65 -44.48
N VAL A 10 38.42 15.88 -44.10
CA VAL A 10 37.88 16.52 -42.88
C VAL A 10 36.40 16.84 -43.05
N ALA A 11 35.99 17.31 -44.22
CA ALA A 11 34.58 17.54 -44.53
C ALA A 11 33.75 16.24 -44.49
N LEU A 12 34.30 15.13 -45.01
CA LEU A 12 33.64 13.83 -45.01
C LEU A 12 33.46 13.27 -43.58
N PHE A 13 34.45 13.47 -42.70
CA PHE A 13 34.32 13.08 -41.28
C PHE A 13 33.32 13.94 -40.52
N ALA A 14 33.19 15.23 -40.83
CA ALA A 14 32.22 16.12 -40.20
C ALA A 14 30.77 15.82 -40.57
N LEU A 15 30.54 15.19 -41.74
CA LEU A 15 29.21 14.75 -42.20
C LEU A 15 28.78 13.42 -41.56
N CYS A 16 29.69 12.64 -40.97
CA CYS A 16 29.40 11.34 -40.38
C CYS A 16 29.08 11.36 -38.87
N THR A 17 29.16 12.51 -38.18
CA THR A 17 29.03 12.57 -36.71
C THR A 17 27.61 12.81 -36.18
N GLN A 18 26.58 12.73 -37.03
CA GLN A 18 25.19 12.95 -36.61
C GLN A 18 24.41 11.63 -36.56
N ALA A 19 24.90 10.67 -35.78
CA ALA A 19 24.07 9.56 -35.32
C ALA A 19 23.25 10.06 -34.12
N GLN A 20 22.21 10.86 -34.39
CA GLN A 20 21.23 11.21 -33.37
C GLN A 20 20.37 9.96 -33.12
N ALA A 21 20.44 9.40 -31.92
CA ALA A 21 19.51 8.36 -31.50
C ALA A 21 18.11 8.98 -31.46
N ASP A 22 17.28 8.66 -32.46
CA ASP A 22 15.94 9.23 -32.67
C ASP A 22 14.92 8.78 -31.59
N THR A 23 15.31 7.86 -30.72
CA THR A 23 14.46 7.34 -29.65
C THR A 23 15.28 7.07 -28.39
N ALA A 24 14.74 7.42 -27.22
CA ALA A 24 15.32 7.04 -25.93
C ALA A 24 15.51 5.51 -25.92
N LEU A 25 16.72 5.05 -25.60
CA LEU A 25 17.07 3.63 -25.54
C LEU A 25 16.16 2.89 -24.55
N GLY A 26 15.09 2.30 -25.09
CA GLY A 26 14.23 1.31 -24.43
C GLY A 26 13.08 1.87 -23.59
N GLU A 27 12.11 2.54 -24.20
CA GLU A 27 10.79 2.70 -23.56
C GLU A 27 10.01 1.39 -23.65
N ILE A 28 9.99 0.63 -22.55
CA ILE A 28 9.24 -0.63 -22.45
C ILE A 28 7.97 -0.36 -21.64
N ASN A 29 6.80 -0.57 -22.26
CA ASN A 29 5.52 -0.40 -21.59
C ASN A 29 5.23 -1.58 -20.65
N ILE A 30 5.36 -1.37 -19.35
CA ILE A 30 4.98 -2.37 -18.34
C ILE A 30 3.50 -2.21 -18.01
N ARG A 31 2.70 -3.23 -18.32
CA ARG A 31 1.29 -3.31 -17.92
C ARG A 31 1.15 -4.32 -16.79
N LEU A 32 0.86 -3.82 -15.60
CA LEU A 32 0.58 -4.66 -14.44
C LEU A 32 -0.93 -4.83 -14.30
N TYR A 33 -1.36 -6.08 -14.14
CA TYR A 33 -2.74 -6.43 -13.88
C TYR A 33 -2.81 -7.11 -12.52
N GLY A 34 -3.81 -6.75 -11.73
CA GLY A 34 -4.06 -7.32 -10.42
C GLY A 34 -5.48 -7.00 -10.00
N ASN A 35 -6.02 -7.82 -9.09
CA ASN A 35 -7.31 -7.57 -8.47
C ASN A 35 -7.06 -7.07 -7.04
N ILE A 36 -7.67 -5.96 -6.66
CA ILE A 36 -7.64 -5.47 -5.28
C ILE A 36 -8.84 -6.09 -4.58
N VAL A 37 -8.57 -6.99 -3.63
CA VAL A 37 -9.60 -7.59 -2.78
C VAL A 37 -9.49 -6.99 -1.39
N ASP A 38 -10.63 -6.64 -0.82
CA ASP A 38 -10.70 -6.12 0.54
C ASP A 38 -10.67 -7.28 1.54
N PHE A 39 -9.90 -7.13 2.61
CA PHE A 39 -9.85 -8.11 3.69
C PHE A 39 -10.79 -7.69 4.82
N THR A 40 -11.48 -8.65 5.42
CA THR A 40 -12.25 -8.40 6.63
C THR A 40 -11.31 -8.10 7.79
N CYS A 41 -11.67 -7.17 8.68
CA CYS A 41 -10.91 -6.97 9.92
C CYS A 41 -11.02 -8.20 10.83
N VAL A 42 -9.98 -8.47 11.61
CA VAL A 42 -9.92 -9.51 12.64
C VAL A 42 -9.78 -8.87 14.01
N ALA A 43 -10.24 -9.53 15.08
CA ALA A 43 -10.00 -9.03 16.44
C ALA A 43 -8.49 -8.97 16.73
N GLU A 44 -8.04 -7.87 17.34
CA GLU A 44 -6.68 -7.77 17.87
C GLU A 44 -6.44 -8.89 18.90
N GLY A 45 -5.22 -9.42 18.98
CA GLY A 45 -4.95 -10.61 19.82
C GLY A 45 -5.30 -10.46 21.31
N SER A 46 -5.33 -9.25 21.84
CA SER A 46 -5.79 -8.95 23.21
C SER A 46 -7.32 -8.98 23.35
N ASP A 47 -8.07 -8.77 22.28
CA ASP A 47 -9.52 -8.75 22.23
C ASP A 47 -10.11 -10.04 21.62
N SER A 48 -9.28 -10.95 21.10
CA SER A 48 -9.71 -12.28 20.63
C SER A 48 -10.11 -13.23 21.76
N ASP A 49 -9.55 -13.04 22.96
CA ASP A 49 -9.95 -13.75 24.19
C ASP A 49 -9.89 -12.79 25.39
N LYS A 50 -11.05 -12.23 25.75
CA LYS A 50 -11.18 -11.15 26.75
C LYS A 50 -12.29 -11.45 27.74
N ALA A 51 -11.95 -11.42 29.03
CA ALA A 51 -12.92 -11.50 30.11
C ALA A 51 -13.37 -10.09 30.56
N VAL A 52 -14.68 -9.88 30.67
CA VAL A 52 -15.26 -8.64 31.19
C VAL A 52 -15.79 -8.89 32.60
N PRO A 53 -15.15 -8.35 33.65
CA PRO A 53 -15.63 -8.52 35.01
C PRO A 53 -16.93 -7.72 35.19
N LEU A 54 -18.01 -8.41 35.55
CA LEU A 54 -19.30 -7.75 35.73
C LEU A 54 -19.37 -6.99 37.06
N GLY A 55 -18.72 -7.48 38.11
CA GLY A 55 -18.81 -6.91 39.46
C GLY A 55 -19.76 -7.71 40.35
N THR A 56 -20.11 -7.14 41.51
CA THR A 56 -20.96 -7.80 42.52
C THR A 56 -22.09 -6.88 42.95
N TRP A 57 -23.30 -7.41 43.07
CA TRP A 57 -24.49 -6.65 43.52
C TRP A 57 -25.25 -7.39 44.62
N PRO A 58 -25.81 -6.66 45.59
CA PRO A 58 -26.69 -7.25 46.58
C PRO A 58 -27.95 -7.82 45.92
N THR A 59 -28.25 -9.10 46.16
CA THR A 59 -29.45 -9.77 45.61
C THR A 59 -30.75 -9.10 46.03
N LYS A 60 -30.76 -8.41 47.17
CA LYS A 60 -31.92 -7.60 47.63
C LYS A 60 -32.31 -6.50 46.65
N GLN A 61 -31.37 -5.99 45.84
CA GLN A 61 -31.64 -4.96 44.82
C GLN A 61 -32.19 -5.56 43.52
N LEU A 62 -32.19 -6.89 43.39
CA LEU A 62 -32.73 -7.65 42.25
C LEU A 62 -34.00 -8.41 42.68
N SER A 63 -34.93 -7.70 43.32
CA SER A 63 -36.06 -8.31 44.03
C SER A 63 -37.27 -8.66 43.15
N THR A 64 -37.31 -8.17 41.91
CA THR A 64 -38.43 -8.40 40.98
C THR A 64 -37.95 -8.82 39.60
N THR A 65 -38.80 -9.55 38.88
CA THR A 65 -38.55 -9.94 37.48
C THR A 65 -38.27 -8.71 36.63
N GLY A 66 -37.14 -8.75 35.91
CA GLY A 66 -36.69 -7.64 35.06
C GLY A 66 -35.82 -6.59 35.77
N SER A 67 -35.52 -6.75 37.06
CA SER A 67 -34.47 -5.96 37.73
C SER A 67 -33.14 -6.10 37.00
N ARG A 68 -32.39 -4.99 36.87
CA ARG A 68 -31.11 -4.94 36.16
C ARG A 68 -30.01 -4.35 37.03
N THR A 69 -28.79 -4.79 36.79
CA THR A 69 -27.57 -4.19 37.34
C THR A 69 -27.14 -2.99 36.49
N GLN A 70 -26.06 -2.33 36.91
CA GLN A 70 -25.43 -1.29 36.10
C GLN A 70 -24.81 -1.90 34.82
N PRO A 71 -24.91 -1.23 33.66
CA PRO A 71 -24.25 -1.68 32.42
C PRO A 71 -22.73 -1.70 32.56
N MET A 72 -22.09 -2.77 32.06
CA MET A 72 -20.63 -2.90 32.02
C MET A 72 -20.13 -2.78 30.57
N PRO A 73 -19.67 -1.58 30.14
CA PRO A 73 -19.22 -1.38 28.77
C PRO A 73 -17.88 -2.08 28.53
N PHE A 74 -17.71 -2.59 27.30
CA PHE A 74 -16.45 -3.12 26.82
C PHE A 74 -16.29 -2.78 25.33
N THR A 75 -15.06 -2.85 24.84
CA THR A 75 -14.71 -2.60 23.45
C THR A 75 -14.03 -3.80 22.83
N LEU A 76 -14.17 -3.91 21.50
CA LEU A 76 -13.43 -4.82 20.65
C LEU A 76 -12.68 -3.99 19.61
N LYS A 77 -11.37 -4.16 19.56
CA LYS A 77 -10.48 -3.56 18.58
C LYS A 77 -10.27 -4.55 17.45
N LEU A 78 -10.52 -4.07 16.23
CA LEU A 78 -10.31 -4.83 15.01
C LEU A 78 -9.08 -4.31 14.28
N THR A 79 -8.30 -5.20 13.67
CA THR A 79 -7.12 -4.92 12.84
C THR A 79 -7.29 -5.56 11.47
N GLY A 80 -6.81 -4.87 10.44
CA GLY A 80 -6.89 -5.26 9.02
C GLY A 80 -6.02 -4.31 8.21
#